data_AF-A0A378VVD6-F1
#
_entry.id   AF-A0A378VVD6-F1
#
_cell.length_a   1.000
_cell.length_b   1.000
_cell.length_c   1.000
_cell.angle_alpha   90.00
_cell.angle_beta   90.00
_cell.angle_gamma   90.00
#
_symmetry.space_group_name_H-M   'P 1'
#
loop_
_entity.id
_entity.type
_entity.pdbx_description
1 polymer ?
#
loop_
_entity_poly.entity_id
_entity_poly.type
_entity_poly.pdbx_seq_one_letter_code
_entity_poly.pdbx_strand_id
1 'polypeptide(L)'
;MTALPEAFDGIIIGNELLDAIPVEIVRKNEGGLLEHIGVCTDNGRFAYSARPLHDPSLSTSASLYFPQTDYPYTSELHPQQYAFIRTLASRLERGGMIFIDYGFDAAQYYHPQRNQGTLIGHYRHHVIHNPFDFIGLADLTAHVNFTDIAQAGTDAGLDLTGYLPQSHFC
;
A
#
# COMPACT_ATOMS: atom_id res chain seq x y z
N MET A 1 7.91 23.88 -12.05
CA MET A 1 7.56 22.74 -12.93
C MET A 1 6.24 22.17 -12.43
N THR A 2 5.31 21.81 -13.31
CA THR A 2 3.96 21.32 -12.95
C THR A 2 3.72 19.84 -13.30
N ALA A 3 4.74 19.12 -13.78
CA ALA A 3 4.68 17.70 -14.15
C ALA A 3 6.06 17.03 -14.04
N LEU A 4 6.06 15.69 -13.96
CA LEU A 4 7.26 14.87 -14.09
C LEU A 4 7.87 15.06 -15.49
N PRO A 5 9.21 15.12 -15.62
CA PRO A 5 9.86 15.19 -16.91
C PRO A 5 9.64 13.89 -17.71
N GLU A 6 9.76 13.97 -19.04
CA GLU A 6 9.53 12.80 -19.88
C GLU A 6 10.62 11.73 -19.76
N ALA A 7 11.83 12.17 -19.42
CA ALA A 7 13.01 11.37 -19.16
C ALA A 7 13.80 12.03 -18.02
N PHE A 8 14.51 11.23 -17.23
CA PHE A 8 15.25 11.68 -16.06
C PHE A 8 16.58 10.93 -15.92
N ASP A 9 17.65 11.71 -15.77
CA ASP A 9 18.99 11.26 -15.44
C ASP A 9 19.34 11.73 -14.03
N GLY A 10 19.47 10.82 -13.07
CA GLY A 10 19.82 11.16 -11.70
C GLY A 10 19.33 10.17 -10.65
N ILE A 11 19.28 10.63 -9.40
CA ILE A 11 18.78 9.84 -8.27
C ILE A 11 17.42 10.40 -7.84
N ILE A 12 16.41 9.53 -7.79
CA ILE A 12 15.10 9.84 -7.23
C ILE A 12 15.09 9.37 -5.78
N ILE A 13 14.67 10.22 -4.86
CA ILE A 13 14.57 9.91 -3.43
C ILE A 13 13.14 10.17 -2.98
N GLY A 14 12.50 9.16 -2.37
CA GLY A 14 11.25 9.28 -1.65
C GLY A 14 11.45 8.90 -0.18
N ASN A 15 11.06 9.78 0.74
CA ASN A 15 11.13 9.52 2.18
C ASN A 15 9.74 9.73 2.77
N GLU A 16 9.18 8.70 3.41
CA GLU A 16 7.83 8.72 4.00
C GLU A 16 6.81 9.32 3.02
N LEU A 17 6.76 8.70 1.83
CA LEU A 17 5.94 9.15 0.71
C LEU A 17 4.97 8.06 0.28
N LEU A 18 5.41 6.80 0.33
CA LEU A 18 4.64 5.68 -0.18
C LEU A 18 3.52 5.31 0.78
N ASP A 19 3.74 5.43 2.09
CA ASP A 19 2.75 5.15 3.13
C ASP A 19 1.50 6.05 3.07
N ALA A 20 1.65 7.26 2.53
CA ALA A 20 0.58 8.23 2.32
C ALA A 20 -0.16 8.05 0.97
N ILE A 21 0.31 7.16 0.09
CA ILE A 21 -0.39 6.86 -1.17
C ILE A 21 -1.63 6.00 -0.86
N PRO A 22 -2.82 6.30 -1.43
CA PRO A 22 -4.03 5.57 -1.12
C PRO A 22 -3.94 4.06 -1.42
N VAL A 23 -4.61 3.30 -0.56
CA VAL A 23 -4.65 1.83 -0.58
C VAL A 23 -6.08 1.33 -0.76
N GLU A 24 -6.20 0.09 -1.24
CA GLU A 24 -7.48 -0.61 -1.35
C GLU A 24 -7.60 -1.61 -0.20
N ILE A 25 -8.68 -1.54 0.58
CA ILE A 25 -8.91 -2.47 1.70
C ILE A 25 -9.72 -3.67 1.19
N VAL A 26 -9.16 -4.87 1.31
CA VAL A 26 -9.82 -6.11 0.93
C VAL A 26 -9.97 -7.00 2.16
N ARG A 27 -11.13 -7.64 2.28
CA ARG A 27 -11.42 -8.64 3.30
C ARG A 27 -11.71 -9.97 2.63
N LYS A 28 -11.08 -11.03 3.12
CA LYS A 28 -11.54 -12.41 2.93
C LYS A 28 -12.45 -12.78 4.11
N ASN A 29 -13.71 -13.05 3.85
CA ASN A 29 -14.68 -13.40 4.90
C ASN A 29 -14.57 -14.88 5.34
N GLU A 30 -15.37 -15.30 6.32
CA GLU A 30 -15.36 -16.68 6.85
C GLU A 30 -15.66 -17.74 5.78
N GLY A 31 -16.45 -17.38 4.76
CA GLY A 31 -16.75 -18.25 3.62
C GLY A 31 -15.65 -18.29 2.54
N GLY A 32 -14.53 -17.60 2.77
CA GLY A 32 -13.42 -17.51 1.83
C GLY A 32 -13.66 -16.56 0.65
N LEU A 33 -14.77 -15.83 0.63
CA LEU A 33 -15.09 -14.86 -0.43
C LEU A 33 -14.36 -13.54 -0.19
N LEU A 34 -13.87 -12.93 -1.26
CA LEU A 34 -13.23 -11.63 -1.24
C LEU A 34 -14.26 -10.50 -1.33
N GLU A 35 -14.11 -9.53 -0.44
CA GLU A 35 -14.93 -8.34 -0.30
C GLU A 35 -14.04 -7.10 -0.41
N HIS A 36 -14.44 -6.14 -1.22
CA HIS A 36 -13.87 -4.80 -1.18
C HIS A 36 -14.54 -4.03 -0.03
N ILE A 37 -13.74 -3.51 0.90
CA ILE A 37 -14.17 -2.61 1.96
C ILE A 37 -14.08 -1.16 1.47
N GLY A 38 -15.23 -0.59 1.09
CA GLY A 38 -15.36 0.82 0.73
C GLY A 38 -15.94 1.66 1.87
N VAL A 39 -16.37 2.88 1.53
CA VAL A 39 -17.01 3.82 2.46
C VAL A 39 -18.45 4.09 2.01
N CYS A 40 -19.39 4.09 2.94
CA CYS A 40 -20.77 4.53 2.75
C CYS A 40 -21.13 5.60 3.78
N THR A 41 -22.37 6.10 3.70
CA THR A 41 -22.96 6.94 4.73
C THR A 41 -24.07 6.18 5.43
N ASP A 42 -23.97 6.07 6.75
CA ASP A 42 -25.01 5.52 7.63
C ASP A 42 -25.41 6.60 8.66
N ASN A 43 -26.70 6.93 8.72
CA ASN A 43 -27.25 7.96 9.61
C ASN A 43 -26.48 9.29 9.59
N GLY A 44 -26.01 9.72 8.41
CA GLY A 44 -25.26 10.97 8.23
C GLY A 44 -23.80 10.92 8.70
N ARG A 45 -23.26 9.73 9.01
CA ARG A 45 -21.85 9.50 9.35
C ARG A 45 -21.21 8.57 8.33
N PHE A 46 -19.90 8.72 8.11
CA PHE A 46 -19.16 7.76 7.29
C PHE A 46 -18.98 6.45 8.05
N ALA A 47 -19.13 5.35 7.32
CA ALA A 47 -18.96 4.00 7.82
C ALA A 47 -18.33 3.11 6.74
N TYR A 48 -17.67 2.04 7.17
CA TYR A 48 -17.19 1.02 6.23
C TYR A 48 -18.37 0.26 5.62
N SER A 49 -18.24 -0.08 4.33
CA SER A 49 -19.19 -0.90 3.60
C SER A 49 -18.46 -2.01 2.86
N ALA A 50 -18.77 -3.25 3.21
CA ALA A 50 -18.29 -4.40 2.45
C ALA A 50 -19.17 -4.62 1.21
N ARG A 51 -18.53 -4.92 0.08
CA ARG A 51 -19.20 -5.35 -1.16
C ARG A 51 -18.39 -6.47 -1.80
N PRO A 52 -19.01 -7.38 -2.58
CA PRO A 52 -18.25 -8.38 -3.32
C PRO A 52 -17.13 -7.74 -4.15
N LEU A 53 -15.93 -8.32 -4.10
CA LEU A 53 -14.80 -7.86 -4.91
C LEU A 53 -14.99 -8.32 -6.36
N HIS A 54 -15.14 -7.36 -7.27
CA HIS A 54 -15.30 -7.62 -8.71
C HIS A 54 -14.11 -7.17 -9.55
N ASP A 55 -13.19 -6.38 -8.98
CA ASP A 55 -11.98 -5.96 -9.69
C ASP A 55 -11.04 -7.16 -9.86
N PRO A 56 -10.74 -7.58 -11.10
CA PRO A 56 -9.89 -8.75 -11.33
C PRO A 56 -8.46 -8.56 -10.84
N SER A 57 -7.92 -7.34 -10.94
CA SER A 57 -6.54 -7.05 -10.54
C SER A 57 -6.38 -7.18 -9.03
N LEU A 58 -7.30 -6.58 -8.26
CA LEU A 58 -7.32 -6.70 -6.80
C LEU A 58 -7.60 -8.15 -6.37
N SER A 59 -8.48 -8.85 -7.10
CA SER A 59 -8.78 -10.27 -6.82
C SER A 59 -7.55 -11.15 -7.02
N THR A 60 -6.76 -10.91 -8.08
CA THR A 60 -5.50 -11.61 -8.32
C THR A 60 -4.47 -11.31 -7.24
N SER A 61 -4.27 -10.03 -6.89
CA SER A 61 -3.32 -9.65 -5.82
C SER A 61 -3.73 -10.22 -4.47
N ALA A 62 -5.01 -10.14 -4.09
CA ALA A 62 -5.51 -10.76 -2.86
C ALA A 62 -5.32 -12.27 -2.87
N SER A 63 -5.57 -12.95 -3.99
CA SER A 63 -5.37 -14.41 -4.10
C SER A 63 -3.90 -14.81 -4.01
N LEU A 64 -2.99 -13.95 -4.50
CA LEU A 64 -1.55 -14.16 -4.43
C LEU A 64 -1.01 -14.02 -3.00
N TYR A 65 -1.52 -13.02 -2.27
CA TYR A 65 -0.92 -12.61 -1.00
C TYR A 65 -1.66 -13.07 0.25
N PHE A 66 -3.00 -13.11 0.22
CA PHE A 66 -3.76 -13.36 1.44
C PHE A 66 -3.66 -14.82 1.86
N PRO A 67 -3.38 -15.09 3.14
CA PRO A 67 -3.24 -16.45 3.61
C PRO A 67 -4.56 -17.22 3.58
N GLN A 68 -4.45 -18.55 3.64
CA GLN A 68 -5.60 -19.40 3.95
C GLN A 68 -5.76 -19.44 5.47
N THR A 69 -6.93 -19.00 5.95
CA THR A 69 -7.25 -18.86 7.37
C THR A 69 -8.68 -19.33 7.62
N ASP A 70 -8.95 -19.85 8.81
CA ASP A 70 -10.29 -20.26 9.26
C ASP A 70 -11.08 -19.09 9.88
N TYR A 71 -10.55 -17.88 9.77
CA TYR A 71 -11.12 -16.64 10.29
C TYR A 71 -11.02 -15.53 9.24
N PRO A 72 -11.83 -14.45 9.36
CA PRO A 72 -11.77 -13.33 8.44
C PRO A 72 -10.39 -12.67 8.43
N TYR A 73 -9.91 -12.33 7.25
CA TYR A 73 -8.62 -11.69 7.05
C TYR A 73 -8.82 -10.38 6.29
N THR A 74 -8.47 -9.24 6.89
CA THR A 74 -8.54 -7.92 6.24
C THR A 74 -7.14 -7.34 6.13
N SER A 75 -6.79 -6.84 4.95
CA SER A 75 -5.50 -6.18 4.71
C SER A 75 -5.60 -5.20 3.53
N GLU A 76 -4.58 -4.36 3.40
CA GLU A 76 -4.44 -3.40 2.30
C GLU A 76 -3.76 -4.02 1.08
N LEU A 77 -4.16 -3.59 -0.11
CA LEU A 77 -3.45 -3.77 -1.38
C LEU A 77 -3.03 -2.40 -1.91
N HIS A 78 -1.90 -2.35 -2.65
CA HIS A 78 -1.20 -1.10 -2.95
C HIS A 78 -1.10 -0.79 -4.47
N PRO A 79 -2.19 -0.86 -5.25
CA PRO A 79 -2.11 -0.73 -6.71
C PRO A 79 -1.59 0.65 -7.15
N GLN A 80 -1.88 1.70 -6.38
CA GLN A 80 -1.44 3.06 -6.68
C GLN A 80 0.05 3.26 -6.39
N GLN A 81 0.58 2.66 -5.30
CA GLN A 81 2.03 2.65 -5.04
C GLN A 81 2.77 1.92 -6.16
N TYR A 82 2.27 0.75 -6.57
CA TYR A 82 2.84 -0.02 -7.68
C TYR A 82 2.85 0.81 -8.98
N ALA A 83 1.73 1.45 -9.33
CA ALA A 83 1.64 2.29 -10.52
C ALA A 83 2.56 3.53 -10.46
N PHE A 84 2.69 4.14 -9.28
CA PHE A 84 3.56 5.29 -9.04
C PHE A 84 5.02 4.94 -9.26
N ILE A 85 5.50 3.86 -8.63
CA ILE A 85 6.88 3.38 -8.81
C ILE A 85 7.16 3.01 -10.26
N ARG A 86 6.25 2.26 -10.89
CA ARG A 86 6.39 1.88 -12.30
C ARG A 86 6.48 3.10 -13.23
N THR A 87 5.73 4.16 -12.93
CA THR A 87 5.78 5.42 -13.68
C THR A 87 7.14 6.10 -13.52
N LEU A 88 7.65 6.23 -12.30
CA LEU A 88 8.97 6.81 -12.05
C LEU A 88 10.08 5.99 -12.71
N ALA A 89 10.01 4.66 -12.59
CA ALA A 89 10.96 3.75 -13.19
C ALA A 89 11.00 3.86 -14.71
N SER A 90 9.85 3.98 -15.38
CA SER A 90 9.77 4.16 -16.83
C SER A 90 10.36 5.48 -17.34
N ARG A 91 10.58 6.46 -16.46
CA ARG A 91 11.13 7.78 -16.80
C ARG A 91 12.62 7.87 -16.49
N LEU A 92 13.16 6.94 -15.70
CA LEU A 92 14.57 6.94 -15.32
C LEU A 92 15.42 6.31 -16.43
N GLU A 93 16.17 7.13 -17.16
CA GLU A 93 17.08 6.64 -18.22
C GLU A 93 18.42 6.20 -17.64
N ARG A 94 18.93 6.92 -16.64
CA ARG A 94 20.18 6.60 -15.94
C ARG A 94 20.17 7.08 -14.50
N GLY A 95 20.54 6.19 -13.58
CA GLY A 95 20.74 6.50 -12.18
C GLY A 95 20.04 5.50 -11.27
N GLY A 96 19.32 5.95 -10.25
CA GLY A 96 18.69 5.06 -9.27
C GLY A 96 17.53 5.66 -8.51
N MET A 97 16.80 4.81 -7.80
CA MET A 97 15.65 5.15 -6.97
C MET A 97 15.90 4.65 -5.55
N ILE A 98 15.72 5.53 -4.56
CA ILE A 98 15.85 5.20 -3.14
C ILE A 98 14.53 5.59 -2.46
N PHE A 99 13.83 4.60 -1.91
CA PHE A 99 12.61 4.80 -1.14
C PHE A 99 12.83 4.33 0.30
N ILE A 100 12.57 5.23 1.24
CA ILE A 100 12.71 5.00 2.67
C ILE A 100 11.32 5.17 3.27
N ASP A 101 10.77 4.09 3.81
CA ASP A 101 9.41 4.07 4.33
C ASP A 101 9.21 2.92 5.34
N TYR A 102 8.10 2.96 6.08
CA TYR A 102 7.73 1.93 7.04
C TYR A 102 6.99 0.81 6.33
N GLY A 103 7.53 -0.41 6.38
CA GLY A 103 6.95 -1.51 5.63
C GLY A 103 7.63 -2.83 5.83
N PHE A 104 7.18 -3.81 5.06
CA PHE A 104 7.65 -5.18 5.11
C PHE A 104 7.72 -5.80 3.70
N ASP A 105 8.40 -6.93 3.58
CA ASP A 105 8.19 -7.81 2.42
C ASP A 105 6.78 -8.43 2.49
N ALA A 106 6.30 -8.99 1.38
CA ALA A 106 4.95 -9.54 1.30
C ALA A 106 4.69 -10.66 2.33
N ALA A 107 5.68 -11.51 2.64
CA ALA A 107 5.48 -12.61 3.58
C ALA A 107 5.23 -12.10 5.01
N GLN A 108 5.93 -11.05 5.40
CA GLN A 108 5.75 -10.36 6.68
C GLN A 108 4.52 -9.45 6.69
N TYR A 109 4.25 -8.76 5.58
CA TYR A 109 3.09 -7.87 5.43
C TYR A 109 1.79 -8.68 5.55
N TYR A 110 1.67 -9.78 4.81
CA TYR A 110 0.46 -10.61 4.79
C TYR A 110 0.52 -11.80 5.76
N HIS A 111 1.30 -11.69 6.83
CA HIS A 111 1.40 -12.75 7.83
C HIS A 111 0.01 -13.07 8.42
N PRO A 112 -0.36 -14.35 8.67
CA PRO A 112 -1.69 -14.74 9.15
C PRO A 112 -2.15 -14.01 10.42
N GLN A 113 -1.22 -13.69 11.32
CA GLN A 113 -1.53 -12.98 12.57
C GLN A 113 -1.85 -11.49 12.36
N ARG A 114 -1.53 -10.90 11.19
CA ARG A 114 -1.86 -9.52 10.85
C ARG A 114 -3.15 -9.47 10.04
N ASN A 115 -4.26 -9.83 10.68
CA ASN A 115 -5.56 -9.98 10.03
C ASN A 115 -6.43 -8.71 10.03
N GLN A 116 -5.88 -7.58 10.47
CA GLN A 116 -6.53 -6.26 10.52
C GLN A 116 -5.80 -5.19 9.70
N GLY A 117 -4.80 -5.59 8.89
CA GLY A 117 -4.01 -4.68 8.09
C GLY A 117 -3.07 -3.79 8.90
N THR A 118 -2.74 -2.64 8.35
CA THR A 118 -1.83 -1.63 8.93
C THR A 118 -2.35 -0.19 8.83
N LEU A 119 -3.51 0.03 8.20
CA LEU A 119 -4.09 1.36 8.07
C LEU A 119 -4.28 1.99 9.46
N ILE A 120 -3.68 3.16 9.64
CA ILE A 120 -3.67 3.88 10.89
C ILE A 120 -3.80 5.36 10.63
N GLY A 121 -4.50 6.06 11.52
CA GLY A 121 -4.57 7.51 11.47
C GLY A 121 -3.71 8.16 12.55
N HIS A 122 -3.20 9.35 12.26
CA HIS A 122 -2.48 10.18 13.21
C HIS A 122 -3.12 11.56 13.30
N TYR A 123 -3.53 11.95 14.51
CA TYR A 123 -4.06 13.27 14.81
C TYR A 123 -3.36 13.86 16.03
N ARG A 124 -2.64 14.99 15.84
CA ARG A 124 -1.90 15.69 16.91
C ARG A 124 -1.01 14.76 17.75
N HIS A 125 -0.20 13.93 17.10
CA HIS A 125 0.68 12.92 17.72
C HIS A 125 -0.06 11.79 18.47
N HIS A 126 -1.36 11.61 18.23
CA HIS A 126 -2.13 10.49 18.77
C HIS A 126 -2.57 9.58 17.64
N VAL A 127 -2.43 8.28 17.88
CA VAL A 127 -2.96 7.24 17.00
C VAL A 127 -4.48 7.22 17.10
N ILE A 128 -5.13 7.16 15.94
CA ILE A 128 -6.55 6.89 15.79
C ILE A 128 -6.73 5.65 14.90
N HIS A 129 -7.69 4.80 15.25
CA HIS A 129 -7.98 3.58 14.49
C HIS A 129 -9.20 3.72 13.57
N ASN A 130 -10.06 4.72 13.82
CA ASN A 130 -11.19 5.02 12.97
C ASN A 130 -10.79 6.13 11.97
N PRO A 131 -10.65 5.84 10.67
CA PRO A 131 -10.23 6.86 9.69
C PRO A 131 -11.30 7.93 9.45
N PHE A 132 -12.53 7.71 9.94
CA PHE A 132 -13.62 8.68 9.83
C PHE A 132 -13.60 9.72 10.95
N ASP A 133 -12.71 9.58 11.93
CA ASP A 133 -12.47 10.61 12.94
C ASP A 133 -11.59 11.71 12.34
N PHE A 134 -11.96 12.98 12.58
CA PHE A 134 -11.16 14.15 12.16
C PHE A 134 -10.80 14.19 10.66
N ILE A 135 -11.73 13.83 9.78
CA ILE A 135 -11.54 13.83 8.31
C ILE A 135 -10.96 15.18 7.85
N GLY A 136 -9.87 15.11 7.08
CA GLY A 136 -9.13 16.28 6.59
C GLY A 136 -8.20 16.94 7.61
N LEU A 137 -8.19 16.47 8.86
CA LEU A 137 -7.30 16.95 9.93
C LEU A 137 -6.36 15.86 10.45
N ALA A 138 -6.73 14.59 10.31
CA ALA A 138 -5.87 13.45 10.59
C ALA A 138 -5.14 13.01 9.31
N ASP A 139 -3.91 12.57 9.47
CA ASP A 139 -3.15 11.88 8.44
C ASP A 139 -3.48 10.39 8.46
N LEU A 140 -3.56 9.75 7.29
CA LEU A 140 -3.86 8.31 7.16
C LEU A 140 -2.73 7.64 6.42
N THR A 141 -2.10 6.66 7.06
CA THR A 141 -0.99 5.92 6.45
C THR A 141 -1.23 4.41 6.54
N ALA A 142 -0.67 3.70 5.58
CA ALA A 142 -0.56 2.24 5.59
C ALA A 142 0.90 1.86 5.36
N HIS A 143 1.35 0.77 5.94
CA HIS A 143 2.71 0.29 5.71
C HIS A 143 2.91 -0.05 4.23
N VAL A 144 4.16 -0.05 3.80
CA VAL A 144 4.52 -0.37 2.41
C VAL A 144 4.75 -1.87 2.25
N ASN A 145 4.20 -2.45 1.18
CA ASN A 145 4.59 -3.78 0.69
C ASN A 145 5.82 -3.65 -0.22
N PHE A 146 7.03 -3.80 0.32
CA PHE A 146 8.28 -3.62 -0.43
C PHE A 146 8.49 -4.68 -1.52
N THR A 147 7.82 -5.83 -1.46
CA THR A 147 7.80 -6.79 -2.56
C THR A 147 7.13 -6.20 -3.79
N ASP A 148 5.98 -5.51 -3.63
CA ASP A 148 5.30 -4.83 -4.75
C ASP A 148 6.14 -3.66 -5.28
N ILE A 149 6.82 -2.91 -4.42
CA ILE A 149 7.70 -1.81 -4.83
C ILE A 149 8.86 -2.31 -5.67
N ALA A 150 9.53 -3.37 -5.22
CA ALA A 150 10.60 -4.00 -5.99
C ALA A 150 10.09 -4.53 -7.33
N GLN A 151 8.96 -5.23 -7.32
CA GLN A 151 8.34 -5.80 -8.53
C GLN A 151 7.93 -4.71 -9.52
N ALA A 152 7.37 -3.58 -9.05
CA ALA A 152 7.00 -2.46 -9.91
C ALA A 152 8.20 -1.84 -10.65
N GLY A 153 9.35 -1.76 -9.96
CA GLY A 153 10.60 -1.29 -10.55
C GLY A 153 11.17 -2.27 -11.58
N THR A 154 11.22 -3.56 -11.24
CA THR A 154 11.77 -4.59 -12.15
C THR A 154 10.88 -4.84 -13.36
N ASP A 155 9.55 -4.77 -13.22
CA ASP A 155 8.61 -4.83 -14.34
C ASP A 155 8.70 -3.63 -15.29
N ALA A 156 9.31 -2.52 -14.84
CA ALA A 156 9.64 -1.36 -15.66
C ALA A 156 11.07 -1.41 -16.25
N GLY A 157 11.83 -2.48 -15.98
CA GLY A 157 13.17 -2.69 -16.53
C GLY A 157 14.31 -2.18 -15.66
N LEU A 158 14.06 -1.82 -14.39
CA LEU A 158 15.13 -1.51 -13.44
C LEU A 158 15.66 -2.77 -12.74
N ASP A 159 16.86 -2.66 -12.17
CA ASP A 159 17.43 -3.68 -11.30
C ASP A 159 17.15 -3.35 -9.82
N LEU A 160 16.79 -4.37 -9.03
CA LEU A 160 16.74 -4.24 -7.57
C LEU A 160 18.17 -4.28 -7.01
N THR A 161 18.66 -3.13 -6.56
CA THR A 161 20.03 -3.01 -6.00
C THR A 161 20.12 -3.38 -4.53
N GLY A 162 19.04 -3.23 -3.77
CA GLY A 162 19.01 -3.60 -2.35
C GLY A 162 17.64 -3.44 -1.69
N TYR A 163 17.41 -4.27 -0.67
CA TYR A 163 16.31 -4.15 0.29
C TYR A 163 16.88 -4.51 1.66
N LEU A 164 16.84 -3.56 2.60
CA LEU A 164 17.47 -3.69 3.91
C LEU A 164 16.78 -2.78 4.93
N PRO A 165 16.81 -3.14 6.23
CA PRO A 165 16.38 -2.25 7.29
C PRO A 165 17.19 -0.95 7.28
N GLN A 166 16.55 0.17 7.65
CA GLN A 166 17.21 1.48 7.72
C GLN A 166 18.47 1.47 8.60
N SER A 167 18.48 0.68 9.68
CA SER A 167 19.64 0.52 10.57
C SER A 167 20.87 -0.10 9.92
N HIS A 168 20.72 -0.78 8.77
CA HIS A 168 21.82 -1.40 8.04
C HIS A 168 22.20 -0.62 6.78
N PHE A 169 21.39 0.37 6.37
CA PHE A 169 21.69 1.23 5.23
C PHE A 169 22.61 2.40 5.61
N CYS A 170 22.51 2.88 6.85
CA CYS A 170 23.27 4.00 7.41
C CYS A 170 24.45 3.55 8.27
#